data_AF-A0A533BI70-F1
#
_entry.id   AF-A0A533BI70-F1
#
_cell.length_a   1.000
_cell.length_b   1.000
_cell.length_c   1.000
_cell.angle_alpha   90.00
_cell.angle_beta   90.00
_cell.angle_gamma   90.00
#
_symmetry.space_group_name_H-M   'P 1'
#
loop_
_entity.id
_entity.type
_entity.pdbx_description
1 polymer ?
#
loop_
_entity_poly.entity_id
_entity_poly.type
_entity_poly.pdbx_seq_one_letter_code
_entity_poly.pdbx_strand_id
1 'polypeptide(L)'
;MQRDHERFHFFSSNPVYTMSMPQNHSSAGSAPSSFSMVKIISSAVVAVLVLGALYYVWMKPPSMNPIVDRRAAEALALVQTHQAQGYPTILQAMTEHVRSMSERNRVARLGEWRVKQVEGDLYEIRIQLRDQGVTGQWFEREFIWHADLSLKKVNAASLPADGVTPKEPDAKP
;
A
#
# COMPACT_ATOMS: atom_id res chain seq x y z
N MET A 1 56.91 -33.41 6.15
CA MET A 1 57.72 -33.05 7.33
C MET A 1 57.34 -34.00 8.45
N GLN A 2 58.31 -34.82 8.84
CA GLN A 2 58.18 -36.03 9.65
C GLN A 2 58.07 -35.70 11.15
N ARG A 3 57.33 -36.53 11.87
CA ARG A 3 57.13 -36.50 13.32
C ARG A 3 58.27 -37.20 14.08
N ASP A 4 58.28 -36.89 15.38
CA ASP A 4 58.79 -37.64 16.54
C ASP A 4 60.28 -37.54 16.86
N HIS A 5 60.58 -37.09 18.10
CA HIS A 5 61.30 -37.92 19.07
C HIS A 5 61.00 -37.45 20.50
N GLU A 6 60.65 -38.43 21.33
CA GLU A 6 60.29 -38.32 22.73
C GLU A 6 61.50 -38.23 23.68
N ARG A 7 61.16 -37.82 24.92
CA ARG A 7 61.47 -38.46 26.22
C ARG A 7 62.70 -38.03 27.05
N PHE A 8 62.49 -38.25 28.35
CA PHE A 8 63.41 -38.38 29.50
C PHE A 8 63.62 -37.12 30.36
N HIS A 9 63.52 -37.12 31.70
CA HIS A 9 62.95 -38.01 32.73
C HIS A 9 63.26 -37.32 34.11
N PHE A 10 62.52 -37.67 35.16
CA PHE A 10 62.88 -37.63 36.61
C PHE A 10 63.00 -36.31 37.43
N PHE A 11 62.10 -36.21 38.42
CA PHE A 11 62.26 -35.93 39.88
C PHE A 11 63.14 -34.76 40.37
N SER A 12 62.56 -33.86 41.20
CA SER A 12 63.03 -33.58 42.57
C SER A 12 62.15 -32.54 43.32
N SER A 13 61.58 -32.97 44.44
CA SER A 13 61.46 -32.33 45.77
C SER A 13 61.09 -30.84 45.95
N ASN A 14 60.03 -30.61 46.75
CA ASN A 14 59.58 -29.35 47.38
C ASN A 14 60.69 -28.60 48.16
N PRO A 15 60.47 -27.31 48.48
CA PRO A 15 60.05 -27.03 49.85
C PRO A 15 58.84 -26.09 49.98
N VAL A 16 58.09 -26.37 51.04
CA VAL A 16 57.01 -25.57 51.61
C VAL A 16 57.57 -24.24 52.11
N TYR A 17 57.00 -23.14 51.64
CA TYR A 17 57.05 -21.85 52.33
C TYR A 17 55.65 -21.48 52.78
N THR A 18 55.40 -21.63 54.08
CA THR A 18 54.32 -20.96 54.80
C THR A 18 54.72 -19.51 54.96
N MET A 19 53.96 -18.56 54.41
CA MET A 19 54.07 -17.16 54.81
C MET A 19 52.73 -16.44 54.66
N SER A 20 52.10 -16.23 55.83
CA SER A 20 51.27 -15.09 56.24
C SER A 20 50.30 -14.45 55.23
N MET A 21 49.01 -14.62 55.50
CA MET A 21 47.96 -13.68 55.05
C MET A 21 48.17 -12.30 55.71
N PRO A 22 47.90 -11.22 54.96
CA PRO A 22 47.14 -10.10 55.47
C PRO A 22 45.73 -10.13 54.86
N GLN A 23 44.72 -10.17 55.73
CA GLN A 23 43.34 -9.83 55.38
C GLN A 23 43.31 -8.41 54.83
N ASN A 24 42.78 -8.23 53.63
CA ASN A 24 42.28 -6.93 53.21
C ASN A 24 40.80 -7.06 52.86
N HIS A 25 40.01 -6.26 53.57
CA HIS A 25 38.56 -6.24 53.54
C HIS A 25 38.05 -5.48 52.30
N SER A 26 36.83 -5.81 51.89
CA SER A 26 35.96 -4.99 51.03
C SER A 26 36.35 -5.03 49.54
N SER A 27 35.54 -5.57 48.62
CA SER A 27 34.20 -5.08 48.33
C SER A 27 33.42 -6.13 47.54
N ALA A 28 32.19 -6.43 47.95
CA ALA A 28 31.24 -7.15 47.12
C ALA A 28 30.95 -6.30 45.87
N GLY A 29 31.53 -6.70 44.73
CA GLY A 29 31.13 -6.18 43.44
C GLY A 29 29.70 -6.63 43.14
N SER A 30 28.74 -5.74 43.34
CA SER A 30 27.38 -5.86 42.82
C SER A 30 27.44 -6.03 41.30
N ALA A 31 27.14 -7.22 40.80
CA ALA A 31 26.93 -7.44 39.37
C ALA A 31 25.68 -6.63 38.93
N PRO A 32 25.79 -5.69 37.98
CA PRO A 32 24.66 -4.87 37.57
C PRO A 32 23.71 -5.67 36.67
N SER A 33 22.51 -5.95 37.20
CA SER A 33 21.17 -5.89 36.59
C SER A 33 20.99 -5.84 35.06
N SER A 34 21.72 -6.63 34.27
CA SER A 34 21.60 -6.68 32.80
C SER A 34 20.20 -7.13 32.33
N PHE A 35 19.56 -8.03 33.07
CA PHE A 35 18.20 -8.51 32.77
C PHE A 35 17.11 -7.45 33.01
N SER A 36 17.32 -6.53 33.96
CA SER A 36 16.36 -5.46 34.27
C SER A 36 16.38 -4.37 33.20
N MET A 37 17.58 -3.98 32.76
CA MET A 37 17.74 -2.93 31.76
C MET A 37 17.19 -3.33 30.39
N VAL A 38 17.39 -4.59 29.98
CA VAL A 38 16.82 -5.13 28.74
C VAL A 38 15.29 -5.18 28.79
N LYS A 39 14.70 -5.53 29.94
CA LYS A 39 13.23 -5.49 30.13
C LYS A 39 12.67 -4.08 30.03
N ILE A 40 13.35 -3.09 30.59
CA ILE A 40 12.94 -1.68 30.52
C ILE A 40 12.99 -1.18 29.07
N ILE A 41 14.09 -1.45 28.36
CA ILE A 41 14.24 -1.06 26.95
C ILE A 41 13.20 -1.76 26.08
N SER A 42 13.01 -3.07 26.24
CA SER A 42 12.01 -3.83 25.49
C SER A 42 10.60 -3.30 25.73
N SER A 43 10.23 -3.02 26.99
CA SER A 43 8.93 -2.43 27.31
C SER A 43 8.75 -1.04 26.71
N ALA A 44 9.81 -0.21 26.70
CA ALA A 44 9.76 1.11 26.09
C ALA A 44 9.57 1.02 24.57
N VAL A 45 10.27 0.11 23.89
CA VAL A 45 10.12 -0.13 22.45
C VAL A 45 8.71 -0.63 22.13
N VAL A 46 8.19 -1.60 22.88
CA VAL A 46 6.82 -2.11 22.70
C VAL A 46 5.80 -0.99 22.93
N ALA A 47 5.96 -0.17 23.97
CA ALA A 47 5.09 0.96 24.22
C ALA A 47 5.09 1.95 23.04
N VAL A 48 6.26 2.30 22.50
CA VAL A 48 6.38 3.19 21.33
C VAL A 48 5.73 2.56 20.09
N LEU A 49 5.92 1.26 19.85
CA LEU A 49 5.28 0.57 18.73
C LEU A 49 3.76 0.53 18.86
N VAL A 50 3.26 0.28 20.07
CA VAL A 50 1.82 0.28 20.38
C VAL A 50 1.25 1.68 20.20
N LEU A 51 1.88 2.72 20.76
CA LEU A 51 1.48 4.11 20.56
C LEU A 51 1.53 4.54 19.10
N GLY A 52 2.57 4.16 18.36
CA GLY A 52 2.69 4.43 16.92
C GLY A 52 1.61 3.72 16.11
N ALA A 53 1.29 2.47 16.45
CA ALA A 53 0.21 1.72 15.82
C ALA A 53 -1.17 2.30 16.15
N LEU A 54 -1.44 2.67 17.41
CA LEU A 54 -2.69 3.34 17.80
C LEU A 54 -2.82 4.69 17.11
N TYR A 55 -1.75 5.49 17.10
CA TYR A 55 -1.73 6.78 16.41
C TYR A 55 -1.96 6.62 14.91
N TYR A 56 -1.33 5.62 14.29
CA TYR A 56 -1.53 5.29 12.88
C TYR A 56 -2.96 4.84 12.58
N VAL A 57 -3.56 4.02 13.44
CA VAL A 57 -4.97 3.60 13.32
C VAL A 57 -5.91 4.78 13.52
N TRP A 58 -5.61 5.69 14.45
CA TRP A 58 -6.42 6.87 14.71
C TRP A 58 -6.31 7.94 13.61
N MET A 59 -5.15 8.03 12.96
CA MET A 59 -4.94 8.86 11.77
C MET A 59 -5.46 8.23 10.48
N LYS A 60 -5.81 6.93 10.46
CA LYS A 60 -6.45 6.36 9.27
C LYS A 60 -7.81 7.03 9.10
N PRO A 61 -8.09 7.62 7.91
CA PRO A 61 -9.43 8.13 7.63
C PRO A 61 -10.46 7.00 7.76
N PRO A 62 -11.71 7.28 8.16
CA PRO A 62 -12.81 6.31 8.33
C PRO A 62 -13.27 5.59 7.03
N SER A 63 -12.39 5.46 6.04
CA SER A 63 -12.70 5.02 4.67
C SER A 63 -12.67 3.51 4.46
N MET A 64 -12.45 2.70 5.50
CA MET A 64 -12.55 1.22 5.42
C MET A 64 -13.89 0.75 5.98
N ASN A 65 -14.98 1.19 5.36
CA ASN A 65 -16.30 0.61 5.60
C ASN A 65 -16.53 -0.48 4.54
N PRO A 66 -16.52 -1.78 4.89
CA PRO A 66 -16.64 -2.86 3.90
C PRO A 66 -17.97 -2.81 3.11
N ILE A 67 -19.00 -2.18 3.68
CA ILE A 67 -20.27 -1.91 3.00
C ILE A 67 -20.10 -0.81 1.94
N VAL A 68 -19.34 0.24 2.24
CA VAL A 68 -19.04 1.33 1.30
C VAL A 68 -18.17 0.82 0.17
N ASP A 69 -17.19 -0.04 0.46
CA ASP A 69 -16.34 -0.66 -0.57
C ASP A 69 -17.16 -1.55 -1.51
N ARG A 70 -18.13 -2.32 -1.00
CA ARG A 70 -19.01 -3.15 -1.83
C ARG A 70 -19.90 -2.31 -2.76
N ARG A 71 -20.54 -1.26 -2.23
CA ARG A 71 -21.38 -0.36 -3.04
C ARG A 71 -20.56 0.45 -4.04
N ALA A 72 -19.36 0.89 -3.66
CA ALA A 72 -18.43 1.56 -4.56
C ALA A 72 -17.97 0.64 -5.70
N ALA A 73 -17.68 -0.63 -5.41
CA ALA A 73 -17.36 -1.62 -6.43
C ALA A 73 -18.54 -1.90 -7.37
N GLU A 74 -19.77 -1.96 -6.83
CA GLU A 74 -20.99 -2.10 -7.61
C GLU A 74 -21.22 -0.89 -8.53
N ALA A 75 -21.00 0.32 -8.03
CA ALA A 75 -21.11 1.55 -8.83
C ALA A 75 -20.07 1.59 -9.95
N LEU A 76 -18.83 1.17 -9.66
CA LEU A 76 -17.79 1.03 -10.67
C LEU A 76 -18.17 0.01 -11.75
N ALA A 77 -18.65 -1.16 -11.32
CA ALA A 77 -19.10 -2.22 -12.23
C ALA A 77 -20.28 -1.75 -13.10
N LEU A 78 -21.20 -0.98 -12.52
CA LEU A 78 -22.31 -0.37 -13.23
C LEU A 78 -21.81 0.53 -14.36
N VAL A 79 -20.85 1.42 -14.10
CA VAL A 79 -20.24 2.26 -15.15
C VAL A 79 -19.48 1.42 -16.17
N GLN A 80 -18.62 0.50 -15.73
CA GLN A 80 -17.80 -0.31 -16.64
C GLN A 80 -18.60 -1.17 -17.60
N THR A 81 -19.73 -1.73 -17.13
CA THR A 81 -20.63 -2.59 -17.92
C THR A 81 -21.78 -1.83 -18.58
N HIS A 82 -21.89 -0.51 -18.35
CA HIS A 82 -22.86 0.32 -19.03
C HIS A 82 -22.58 0.34 -20.53
N GLN A 83 -23.64 0.37 -21.34
CA GLN A 83 -23.54 0.52 -22.79
C GLN A 83 -22.74 1.79 -23.14
N ALA A 84 -22.00 1.75 -24.23
CA ALA A 84 -21.24 2.91 -24.73
C ALA A 84 -21.62 3.22 -26.18
N GLN A 85 -21.37 4.45 -26.62
CA GLN A 85 -21.53 4.80 -28.02
C GLN A 85 -20.53 4.03 -28.87
N GLY A 86 -21.03 3.23 -29.82
CA GLY A 86 -20.19 2.44 -30.73
C GLY A 86 -19.52 1.21 -30.10
N TYR A 87 -19.73 0.95 -28.81
CA TYR A 87 -19.14 -0.19 -28.11
C TYR A 87 -20.12 -0.83 -27.12
N PRO A 88 -20.06 -2.16 -26.94
CA PRO A 88 -20.93 -2.87 -25.98
C PRO A 88 -20.83 -2.34 -24.55
N THR A 89 -19.66 -1.86 -24.12
CA THR A 89 -19.44 -1.35 -22.76
C THR A 89 -18.51 -0.14 -22.72
N ILE A 90 -18.65 0.71 -21.70
CA ILE A 90 -17.73 1.84 -21.47
C ILE A 90 -16.30 1.36 -21.30
N LEU A 91 -16.08 0.28 -20.55
CA LEU A 91 -14.74 -0.28 -20.37
C LEU A 91 -14.11 -0.66 -21.73
N GLN A 92 -14.90 -1.27 -22.61
CA GLN A 92 -14.44 -1.64 -23.95
C GLN A 92 -14.16 -0.40 -24.80
N ALA A 93 -15.01 0.63 -24.76
CA ALA A 93 -14.79 1.89 -25.46
C ALA A 93 -13.46 2.55 -25.06
N MET A 94 -13.18 2.63 -23.75
CA MET A 94 -11.95 3.24 -23.24
C MET A 94 -10.71 2.40 -23.62
N THR A 95 -10.81 1.08 -23.55
CA THR A 95 -9.71 0.17 -23.92
C THR A 95 -9.40 0.26 -25.41
N GLU A 96 -10.43 0.28 -26.25
CA GLU A 96 -10.28 0.41 -27.69
C GLU A 96 -9.74 1.80 -28.07
N HIS A 97 -10.14 2.85 -27.36
CA HIS A 97 -9.57 4.17 -27.55
C HIS A 97 -8.04 4.16 -27.40
N VAL A 98 -7.50 3.56 -26.33
CA VAL A 98 -6.06 3.42 -26.13
C VAL A 98 -5.41 2.57 -27.22
N ARG A 99 -6.04 1.46 -27.60
CA ARG A 99 -5.55 0.58 -28.68
C ARG A 99 -5.45 1.34 -30.00
N SER A 100 -6.50 2.06 -30.39
CA SER A 100 -6.56 2.85 -31.62
C SER A 100 -5.49 3.96 -31.67
N MET A 101 -5.10 4.51 -30.51
CA MET A 101 -4.02 5.48 -30.41
C MET A 101 -2.66 4.81 -30.63
N SER A 102 -2.45 3.64 -30.03
CA SER A 102 -1.23 2.84 -30.23
C SER A 102 -1.02 2.43 -31.68
N GLU A 103 -2.08 2.00 -32.38
CA GLU A 103 -2.02 1.64 -33.80
C GLU A 103 -1.61 2.82 -34.69
N ARG A 104 -1.93 4.04 -34.26
CA ARG A 104 -1.57 5.28 -34.95
C ARG A 104 -0.21 5.82 -34.53
N ASN A 105 0.64 4.99 -33.92
CA ASN A 105 1.94 5.33 -33.35
C ASN A 105 1.88 6.50 -32.35
N ARG A 106 0.78 6.61 -31.59
CA ARG A 106 0.59 7.63 -30.55
C ARG A 106 0.45 6.99 -29.18
N VAL A 107 0.98 7.66 -28.17
CA VAL A 107 0.90 7.17 -26.80
C VAL A 107 -0.42 7.62 -26.17
N ALA A 108 -1.16 6.66 -25.60
CA ALA A 108 -2.29 6.92 -24.74
C ALA A 108 -2.19 6.06 -23.49
N ARG A 109 -2.54 6.62 -22.33
CA ARG A 109 -2.52 5.92 -21.05
C ARG A 109 -3.78 6.23 -20.26
N LEU A 110 -4.49 5.17 -19.89
CA LEU A 110 -5.55 5.24 -18.89
C LEU A 110 -4.93 5.26 -17.49
N GLY A 111 -5.40 6.19 -16.67
CA GLY A 111 -5.12 6.28 -15.26
C GLY A 111 -5.97 5.29 -14.46
N GLU A 112 -5.94 5.47 -13.14
CA GLU A 112 -6.71 4.64 -12.23
C GLU A 112 -8.18 5.04 -12.20
N TRP A 113 -9.07 4.05 -12.11
CA TRP A 113 -10.46 4.27 -11.79
C TRP A 113 -10.59 4.71 -10.33
N ARG A 114 -11.24 5.85 -10.11
CA ARG A 114 -11.55 6.39 -8.79
C ARG A 114 -13.06 6.38 -8.59
N VAL A 115 -13.49 6.02 -7.39
CA VAL A 115 -14.91 6.04 -7.01
C VAL A 115 -15.06 6.88 -5.77
N LYS A 116 -16.01 7.80 -5.78
CA LYS A 116 -16.34 8.66 -4.65
C LYS A 116 -17.84 8.63 -4.43
N GLN A 117 -18.28 8.35 -3.22
CA GLN A 117 -19.70 8.51 -2.87
C GLN A 117 -20.02 10.01 -2.81
N VAL A 118 -21.08 10.42 -3.50
CA VAL A 118 -21.56 11.81 -3.50
C VAL A 118 -22.63 11.96 -2.44
N GLU A 119 -23.73 11.23 -2.57
CA GLU A 119 -24.88 11.30 -1.66
C GLU A 119 -25.71 10.02 -1.76
N GLY A 120 -26.02 9.37 -0.63
CA GLY A 120 -26.84 8.17 -0.62
C GLY A 120 -26.32 7.07 -1.56
N ASP A 121 -27.12 6.71 -2.56
CA ASP A 121 -26.81 5.71 -3.59
C ASP A 121 -26.20 6.32 -4.87
N LEU A 122 -25.87 7.62 -4.86
CA LEU A 122 -25.18 8.31 -5.94
C LEU A 122 -23.67 8.27 -5.76
N TYR A 123 -22.99 7.71 -6.75
CA TYR A 123 -21.55 7.57 -6.81
C TYR A 123 -20.98 8.30 -8.01
N GLU A 124 -19.81 8.90 -7.84
CA GLU A 124 -19.04 9.52 -8.90
C GLU A 124 -17.84 8.64 -9.24
N ILE A 125 -17.75 8.26 -10.50
CA ILE A 125 -16.68 7.44 -11.03
C ILE A 125 -15.84 8.34 -11.94
N ARG A 126 -14.53 8.37 -11.69
CA ARG A 126 -13.56 9.17 -12.43
C ARG A 126 -12.46 8.31 -13.01
N ILE A 127 -12.02 8.65 -14.20
CA ILE A 127 -10.77 8.13 -14.78
C ILE A 127 -10.08 9.23 -15.58
N GLN A 128 -8.76 9.30 -15.44
CA GLN A 128 -7.93 10.19 -16.24
C GLN A 128 -7.43 9.45 -17.48
N LEU A 129 -7.49 10.08 -18.64
CA LEU A 129 -6.86 9.61 -19.86
C LEU A 129 -5.83 10.65 -20.29
N ARG A 130 -4.60 10.20 -20.50
CA ARG A 130 -3.55 11.02 -21.09
C ARG A 130 -3.26 10.54 -22.49
N ASP A 131 -3.49 11.39 -23.48
CA ASP A 131 -3.27 11.08 -24.89
C ASP A 131 -2.27 12.04 -25.54
N GLN A 132 -1.55 11.57 -26.55
CA GLN A 132 -0.64 12.38 -27.35
C GLN A 132 -1.34 12.82 -28.64
N GLY A 133 -1.44 14.12 -28.85
CA GLY A 133 -1.98 14.71 -30.07
C GLY A 133 -1.07 14.51 -31.29
N VAL A 134 -1.60 14.87 -32.45
CA VAL A 134 -0.90 14.74 -33.75
C VAL A 134 0.37 15.60 -33.82
N THR A 135 0.37 16.74 -33.13
CA THR A 135 1.52 17.65 -33.01
C THR A 135 2.50 17.26 -31.91
N GLY A 136 2.29 16.12 -31.24
CA GLY A 136 3.09 15.66 -30.11
C GLY A 136 2.75 16.30 -28.76
N GLN A 137 1.75 17.19 -28.70
CA GLN A 137 1.24 17.77 -27.46
C GLN A 137 0.55 16.71 -26.59
N TRP A 138 0.71 16.82 -25.27
CA TRP A 138 0.01 15.96 -24.32
C TRP A 138 -1.32 16.58 -23.91
N PHE A 139 -2.39 15.80 -24.00
CA PHE A 139 -3.70 16.16 -23.51
C PHE A 139 -4.07 15.26 -22.33
N GLU A 140 -4.62 15.86 -21.29
CA GLU A 140 -5.21 15.16 -20.16
C GLU A 140 -6.71 15.38 -20.18
N ARG A 141 -7.47 14.31 -20.10
CA ARG A 141 -8.93 14.31 -20.14
C ARG A 141 -9.44 13.55 -18.92
N GLU A 142 -10.21 14.24 -18.10
CA GLU A 142 -10.93 13.59 -17.01
C GLU A 142 -12.31 13.16 -17.51
N PHE A 143 -12.60 11.88 -17.34
CA PHE A 143 -13.91 11.32 -17.59
C PHE A 143 -14.59 11.10 -16.26
N ILE A 144 -15.76 11.71 -16.10
CA ILE A 144 -16.57 11.67 -14.89
C ILE A 144 -17.95 11.16 -15.26
N TRP A 145 -18.40 10.15 -14.51
CA TRP A 145 -19.76 9.62 -14.55
C TRP A 145 -20.39 9.66 -13.17
N HIS A 146 -21.69 9.92 -13.13
CA HIS A 146 -22.52 9.69 -11.95
C HIS A 146 -23.32 8.40 -12.13
N ALA A 147 -23.12 7.47 -11.21
CA ALA A 147 -23.83 6.20 -11.13
C ALA A 147 -24.83 6.26 -9.97
N ASP A 148 -26.11 6.15 -10.30
CA ASP A 148 -27.18 5.99 -9.32
C ASP A 148 -27.45 4.49 -9.16
N LEU A 149 -27.11 3.94 -7.99
CA LEU A 149 -27.31 2.51 -7.70
C LEU A 149 -28.78 2.14 -7.52
N SER A 150 -29.61 3.06 -7.00
CA SER A 150 -31.04 2.81 -6.80
C SER A 150 -31.77 2.70 -8.15
N LEU A 151 -31.44 3.59 -9.09
CA LEU A 151 -32.03 3.65 -10.42
C LEU A 151 -31.30 2.81 -11.46
N LYS A 152 -30.13 2.24 -11.12
CA LYS A 152 -29.21 1.55 -12.03
C LYS A 152 -28.90 2.37 -13.29
N LYS A 153 -28.76 3.69 -13.12
CA LYS A 153 -28.56 4.65 -14.19
C LYS A 153 -27.15 5.23 -14.13
N VAL A 154 -26.55 5.45 -15.30
CA VAL A 154 -25.24 6.07 -15.45
C VAL A 154 -25.40 7.32 -16.30
N ASN A 155 -24.98 8.46 -15.76
CA ASN A 155 -25.03 9.75 -16.42
C ASN A 155 -23.61 10.28 -16.65
N ALA A 156 -23.37 10.87 -17.81
CA ALA A 156 -22.13 11.60 -18.04
C ALA A 156 -22.14 12.91 -17.23
N ALA A 157 -21.08 13.14 -16.46
CA ALA A 157 -20.89 14.35 -15.66
C ALA A 157 -19.75 15.24 -16.20
N SER A 158 -19.14 14.84 -17.32
CA SER A 158 -18.06 15.58 -17.98
C SER A 158 -18.22 15.50 -19.50
N LEU A 159 -17.73 16.51 -20.22
CA LEU A 159 -17.79 16.55 -21.69
C LEU A 159 -17.15 15.31 -22.35
N PRO A 160 -15.97 14.82 -21.93
CA PRO A 160 -15.40 13.60 -22.51
C PRO A 160 -16.27 12.37 -22.27
N ALA A 161 -16.90 12.26 -21.09
CA ALA A 161 -17.81 11.16 -20.76
C ALA A 161 -19.12 11.21 -21.58
N ASP A 162 -19.61 12.40 -21.92
CA ASP A 162 -20.81 12.57 -22.76
C ASP A 162 -20.60 12.01 -24.17
N GLY A 163 -19.39 12.15 -24.71
CA GLY A 163 -19.02 11.57 -26.00
C GLY A 163 -18.97 10.03 -26.02
N VAL A 164 -18.90 9.37 -24.85
CA VAL A 164 -18.83 7.90 -24.73
C VAL A 164 -20.15 7.31 -24.24
N THR A 165 -20.91 8.05 -23.45
CA THR A 165 -22.17 7.57 -22.84
C THR A 165 -23.29 7.67 -23.86
N PRO A 166 -24.10 6.62 -24.08
CA PRO A 166 -25.24 6.69 -24.99
C PRO A 166 -26.19 7.79 -24.54
N LYS A 167 -26.63 8.63 -25.49
CA LYS A 167 -27.72 9.56 -25.22
C LYS A 167 -28.99 8.72 -25.07
N GLU A 168 -29.78 8.99 -24.04
CA GLU A 168 -31.11 8.36 -23.94
C GLU A 168 -31.85 8.66 -25.25
N PRO A 169 -32.42 7.65 -25.92
CA PRO A 169 -33.19 7.90 -27.12
C PRO A 169 -34.30 8.86 -26.73
N ASP A 170 -34.38 10.01 -27.40
CA ASP A 170 -35.48 10.96 -27.22
C ASP A 170 -36.77 10.15 -27.23
N ALA A 171 -37.46 10.13 -26.08
CA ALA A 171 -38.78 9.54 -25.98
C ALA A 171 -39.67 10.36 -26.92
N LYS A 172 -39.84 9.83 -28.13
CA LYS A 172 -40.66 10.42 -29.18
C LYS A 172 -42.05 10.64 -28.58
N PRO A 173 -42.63 11.85 -28.70
CA PRO A 173 -43.97 12.13 -28.20
C PRO A 173 -45.04 11.28 -28.89
#